data_AF-A0A7G5H5E2-F1
#
_entry.id   AF-A0A7G5H5E2-F1
#
_cell.length_a   1.000
_cell.length_b   1.000
_cell.length_c   1.000
_cell.angle_alpha   90.00
_cell.angle_beta   90.00
_cell.angle_gamma   90.00
#
_symmetry.space_group_name_H-M   'P 1'
#
loop_
_entity.id
_entity.type
_entity.pdbx_description
1 polymer ?
#
loop_
_entity_poly.entity_id
_entity_poly.type
_entity_poly.pdbx_seq_one_letter_code
_entity_poly.pdbx_strand_id
1 'polypeptide(L)'
;MRSNGLSASNAIKTILSRKVVDEPAPEKTKPEPVATAAGATAEAPKMDLSKAQRIAEDLVVLLEDLCDKIHIAGSIRRLKPQVKDIEIVCQPKLFQETDFSLFGGKSQPAQIIPAFRRMVGMLGTPIKGKPDGRHMQIDLPSGIKLDLFMPVGTDYYRQFAIRTGSAEYSAKHIAGSWKKKGWCGTHDGLRLINDCEETKSGWKVVRPNPTLPPAWQSEKEFFDWLGEKWIAPKNRI
;
A
#
# COMPACT_ATOMS: atom_id res chain seq x y z
N MET A 1 40.98 -9.71 26.57
CA MET A 1 40.07 -8.71 25.96
C MET A 1 40.43 -8.53 24.49
N ARG A 2 39.73 -9.21 23.58
CA ARG A 2 39.66 -8.89 22.15
C ARG A 2 38.26 -9.25 21.66
N SER A 3 37.54 -8.26 21.19
CA SER A 3 36.17 -8.33 20.68
C SER A 3 36.16 -8.78 19.21
N ASN A 4 35.47 -9.89 18.91
CA ASN A 4 35.18 -10.33 17.55
C ASN A 4 33.83 -9.75 17.10
N GLY A 5 33.86 -8.74 16.23
CA GLY A 5 32.69 -8.25 15.51
C GLY A 5 32.44 -9.09 14.27
N LEU A 6 31.32 -9.81 14.21
CA LEU A 6 30.83 -10.41 12.97
C LEU A 6 30.11 -9.34 12.15
N SER A 7 30.65 -9.06 10.97
CA SER A 7 30.07 -8.14 9.97
C SER A 7 28.89 -8.78 9.25
N ALA A 8 27.81 -8.00 9.08
CA ALA A 8 26.58 -8.34 8.35
C ALA A 8 26.78 -8.70 6.87
N SER A 9 28.01 -8.63 6.35
CA SER A 9 28.36 -8.96 4.97
C SER A 9 28.34 -10.46 4.64
N ASN A 10 28.31 -11.36 5.62
CA ASN A 10 28.41 -12.81 5.38
C ASN A 10 27.07 -13.54 5.25
N ALA A 11 25.94 -12.93 5.62
CA ALA A 11 24.63 -13.57 5.52
C ALA A 11 24.06 -13.61 4.08
N ILE A 12 24.57 -12.74 3.18
CA ILE A 12 24.04 -12.57 1.82
C ILE A 12 24.71 -13.53 0.80
N LYS A 13 25.93 -14.03 1.07
CA LYS A 13 26.66 -14.91 0.14
C LYS A 13 26.19 -16.37 0.11
N THR A 14 25.50 -16.84 1.15
CA THR A 14 25.12 -18.26 1.29
C THR A 14 23.83 -18.62 0.54
N ILE A 15 23.02 -17.63 0.14
CA ILE A 15 21.74 -17.87 -0.56
C ILE A 15 21.93 -18.01 -2.09
N LEU A 16 23.05 -17.54 -2.64
CA LEU A 16 23.26 -17.41 -4.10
C LEU A 16 24.08 -18.55 -4.75
N SER A 17 24.35 -19.67 -4.06
CA SER A 17 25.30 -20.69 -4.55
C SER A 17 24.72 -22.07 -4.91
N ARG A 18 23.40 -22.21 -5.05
CA ARG A 18 22.83 -23.48 -5.58
C ARG A 18 22.79 -23.46 -7.11
N LYS A 19 23.69 -24.27 -7.69
CA LYS A 19 23.75 -24.60 -9.13
C LYS A 19 22.43 -25.21 -9.58
N VAL A 20 21.84 -24.65 -10.63
CA VAL A 20 20.77 -25.25 -11.42
C VAL A 20 21.40 -26.35 -12.27
N VAL A 21 20.86 -27.56 -12.18
CA VAL A 21 21.20 -28.69 -13.06
C VAL A 21 20.33 -28.60 -14.30
N ASP A 22 20.94 -28.68 -15.48
CA ASP A 22 20.27 -28.62 -16.77
C ASP A 22 19.38 -29.86 -16.99
N GLU A 23 18.06 -29.66 -16.99
CA GLU A 23 17.10 -30.65 -17.47
C GLU A 23 16.88 -30.49 -18.99
N PRO A 24 16.84 -31.59 -19.77
CA PRO A 24 16.67 -31.54 -21.21
C PRO A 24 15.27 -31.08 -21.61
N ALA A 25 15.21 -30.26 -22.67
CA ALA A 25 13.99 -29.67 -23.20
C ALA A 25 12.96 -30.73 -23.66
N PRO A 26 11.67 -30.57 -23.32
CA PRO A 26 10.64 -31.50 -23.76
C PRO A 26 10.30 -31.33 -25.24
N GLU A 27 10.16 -32.49 -25.90
CA GLU A 27 9.82 -32.67 -27.30
C GLU A 27 8.38 -32.16 -27.60
N LYS A 28 8.23 -31.42 -28.70
CA LYS A 28 6.96 -30.78 -29.09
C LYS A 28 6.02 -31.78 -29.74
N THR A 29 5.08 -32.33 -28.98
CA THR A 29 3.89 -33.00 -29.53
C THR A 29 2.74 -32.00 -29.69
N LYS A 30 2.09 -32.03 -30.86
CA LYS A 30 0.88 -31.23 -31.14
C LYS A 30 -0.31 -31.81 -30.35
N PRO A 31 -1.07 -31.00 -29.58
CA PRO A 31 -2.28 -31.49 -28.96
C PRO A 31 -3.46 -31.54 -29.96
N GLU A 32 -4.13 -32.68 -29.98
CA GLU A 32 -5.47 -32.87 -30.57
C GLU A 32 -6.55 -32.09 -29.78
N PRO A 33 -7.68 -31.74 -30.40
CA PRO A 33 -8.66 -30.85 -29.79
C PRO A 33 -9.51 -31.59 -28.76
N VAL A 34 -9.25 -31.34 -27.47
CA VAL A 34 -10.10 -31.81 -26.37
C VAL A 34 -11.09 -30.71 -25.98
N ALA A 35 -12.36 -31.11 -25.94
CA ALA A 35 -13.53 -30.30 -25.61
C ALA A 35 -13.35 -29.48 -24.32
N THR A 36 -13.76 -28.22 -24.38
CA THR A 36 -13.69 -27.23 -23.31
C THR A 36 -14.71 -27.53 -22.21
N ALA A 37 -14.23 -28.12 -21.10
CA ALA A 37 -14.90 -28.01 -19.81
C ALA A 37 -14.64 -26.61 -19.23
N ALA A 38 -15.70 -25.99 -18.71
CA ALA A 38 -15.69 -24.66 -18.12
C ALA A 38 -14.60 -24.53 -17.03
N GLY A 39 -13.69 -23.57 -17.22
CA GLY A 39 -12.55 -23.34 -16.34
C GLY A 39 -12.96 -22.84 -14.96
N ALA A 40 -12.71 -23.66 -13.94
CA ALA A 40 -12.57 -23.18 -12.57
C ALA A 40 -11.36 -22.22 -12.52
N THR A 41 -11.60 -20.96 -12.17
CA THR A 41 -10.53 -20.00 -11.95
C THR A 41 -9.76 -20.42 -10.69
N ALA A 42 -8.47 -20.75 -10.83
CA ALA A 42 -7.64 -21.07 -9.68
C ALA A 42 -7.57 -19.86 -8.75
N GLU A 43 -8.11 -20.00 -7.53
CA GLU A 43 -8.06 -18.93 -6.54
C GLU A 43 -6.60 -18.62 -6.20
N ALA A 44 -6.23 -17.33 -6.13
CA ALA A 44 -4.86 -16.92 -5.84
C ALA A 44 -4.35 -17.58 -4.53
N PRO A 45 -3.07 -18.02 -4.49
CA PRO A 45 -2.51 -18.68 -3.31
C PRO A 45 -2.65 -17.77 -2.08
N LYS A 46 -3.09 -18.37 -0.97
CA LYS A 46 -3.26 -17.69 0.32
C LYS A 46 -2.11 -18.09 1.25
N MET A 47 -1.67 -17.14 2.07
CA MET A 47 -0.62 -17.33 3.07
C MET A 47 -1.23 -17.30 4.47
N ASP A 48 -0.73 -18.14 5.38
CA ASP A 48 -1.11 -18.08 6.79
C ASP A 48 -0.79 -16.73 7.43
N LEU A 49 -1.69 -16.28 8.32
CA LEU A 49 -1.59 -15.00 9.02
C LEU A 49 -0.23 -14.79 9.68
N SER A 50 0.29 -15.79 10.41
CA SER A 50 1.55 -15.65 11.14
C SER A 50 2.73 -15.37 10.21
N LYS A 51 2.79 -16.05 9.06
CA LYS A 51 3.82 -15.86 8.05
C LYS A 51 3.68 -14.51 7.36
N ALA A 52 2.46 -14.14 6.96
CA ALA A 52 2.21 -12.85 6.31
C ALA A 52 2.48 -11.67 7.26
N GLN A 53 2.08 -11.80 8.53
CA GLN A 53 2.33 -10.80 9.56
C GLN A 53 3.84 -10.61 9.79
N ARG A 54 4.61 -11.69 9.86
CA ARG A 54 6.06 -11.57 10.02
C ARG A 54 6.71 -10.79 8.87
N ILE A 55 6.34 -11.10 7.63
CA ILE A 55 6.83 -10.38 6.45
C ILE A 55 6.41 -8.90 6.52
N ALA A 56 5.16 -8.61 6.90
CA ALA A 56 4.67 -7.25 7.01
C ALA A 56 5.41 -6.45 8.10
N GLU A 57 5.71 -7.05 9.25
CA GLU A 57 6.50 -6.44 10.31
C GLU A 57 7.94 -6.16 9.87
N ASP A 58 8.59 -7.11 9.19
CA ASP A 58 9.93 -6.90 8.63
C ASP A 58 9.94 -5.74 7.61
N LEU A 59 8.91 -5.63 6.77
CA LEU A 59 8.74 -4.50 5.84
C LEU A 59 8.54 -3.16 6.56
N VAL A 60 7.80 -3.14 7.67
CA VAL A 60 7.63 -1.93 8.48
C VAL A 60 8.96 -1.48 9.05
N VAL A 61 9.75 -2.39 9.64
CA VAL A 61 11.08 -2.09 10.19
C VAL A 61 12.01 -1.50 9.11
N LEU A 62 11.95 -2.01 7.89
CA LEU A 62 12.77 -1.48 6.78
C LEU A 62 12.39 -0.05 6.35
N LEU A 63 11.14 0.35 6.56
CA LEU A 63 10.58 1.59 6.01
C LEU A 63 10.23 2.65 7.07
N GLU A 64 10.15 2.30 8.35
CA GLU A 64 9.63 3.19 9.40
C GLU A 64 10.43 4.48 9.54
N ASP A 65 11.77 4.40 9.52
CA ASP A 65 12.64 5.57 9.59
C ASP A 65 12.54 6.48 8.36
N LEU A 66 11.97 5.97 7.27
CA LEU A 66 11.77 6.69 6.01
C LEU A 66 10.36 7.28 5.90
N CYS A 67 9.50 7.06 6.90
CA CYS A 67 8.12 7.50 6.94
C CYS A 67 7.83 8.40 8.15
N ASP A 68 6.88 9.31 8.01
CA ASP A 68 6.28 10.01 9.15
C ASP A 68 5.27 9.10 9.88
N LYS A 69 4.61 8.22 9.12
CA LYS A 69 3.62 7.25 9.60
C LYS A 69 3.70 5.99 8.77
N ILE A 70 3.56 4.83 9.39
CA ILE A 70 3.48 3.55 8.68
C ILE A 70 2.62 2.58 9.49
N HIS A 71 1.66 1.93 8.82
CA HIS A 71 0.79 0.95 9.46
C HIS A 71 0.47 -0.21 8.52
N ILE A 72 0.44 -1.41 9.08
CA ILE A 72 -0.10 -2.61 8.43
C ILE A 72 -1.62 -2.50 8.41
N ALA A 73 -2.24 -2.74 7.25
CA ALA A 73 -3.68 -2.68 7.03
C ALA A 73 -4.22 -4.04 6.54
N GLY A 74 -5.31 -4.01 5.77
CA GLY A 74 -5.82 -5.19 5.10
C GLY A 74 -6.21 -6.33 6.03
N SER A 75 -6.14 -7.53 5.48
CA SER A 75 -6.58 -8.75 6.16
C SER A 75 -5.72 -9.13 7.36
N ILE A 76 -4.43 -8.74 7.36
CA ILE A 76 -3.51 -8.91 8.50
C ILE A 76 -4.02 -8.12 9.69
N ARG A 77 -4.32 -6.82 9.53
CA ARG A 77 -4.84 -5.99 10.63
C ARG A 77 -6.21 -6.48 11.12
N ARG A 78 -7.00 -7.12 10.26
CA ARG A 78 -8.28 -7.76 10.64
C ARG A 78 -8.12 -9.17 11.21
N LEU A 79 -6.90 -9.69 11.34
CA LEU A 79 -6.58 -11.02 11.85
C LEU A 79 -7.27 -12.15 11.07
N LYS A 80 -7.37 -12.03 9.74
CA LYS A 80 -7.88 -13.15 8.93
C LYS A 80 -6.84 -14.26 8.88
N PRO A 81 -7.23 -15.54 9.06
CA PRO A 81 -6.28 -16.66 9.10
C PRO A 81 -5.54 -16.86 7.78
N GLN A 82 -6.17 -16.47 6.67
CA GLN A 82 -5.65 -16.62 5.32
C GLN A 82 -5.56 -15.25 4.64
N VAL A 83 -4.35 -14.88 4.22
CA VAL A 83 -3.97 -13.57 3.69
C VAL A 83 -3.63 -13.71 2.21
N LYS A 84 -4.25 -12.88 1.36
CA LYS A 84 -4.03 -12.87 -0.10
C LYS A 84 -2.87 -11.95 -0.50
N ASP A 85 -2.75 -10.85 0.22
CA ASP A 85 -1.85 -9.73 -0.03
C ASP A 85 -1.50 -9.04 1.30
N ILE A 86 -0.33 -8.42 1.34
CA ILE A 86 0.09 -7.51 2.41
C ILE A 86 -0.35 -6.11 2.02
N GLU A 87 -1.09 -5.43 2.88
CA GLU A 87 -1.41 -4.01 2.68
C GLU A 87 -0.66 -3.16 3.71
N ILE A 88 0.09 -2.17 3.26
CA ILE A 88 0.75 -1.18 4.11
C ILE A 88 0.29 0.22 3.69
N VAL A 89 -0.07 1.05 4.66
CA VAL A 89 -0.35 2.48 4.47
C VAL A 89 0.77 3.27 5.11
N CYS A 90 1.53 4.01 4.31
CA CYS A 90 2.65 4.82 4.79
C CYS A 90 2.57 6.27 4.29
N GLN A 91 3.17 7.18 5.06
CA GLN A 91 3.38 8.57 4.67
C GLN A 91 4.89 8.75 4.57
N PRO A 92 5.49 8.62 3.38
CA PRO A 92 6.94 8.78 3.23
C PRO A 92 7.36 10.20 3.61
N LYS A 93 8.54 10.33 4.23
CA LYS A 93 9.13 11.64 4.53
C LYS A 93 9.37 12.39 3.22
N LEU A 94 9.12 13.70 3.27
CA LEU A 94 9.40 14.59 2.16
C LEU A 94 10.68 15.37 2.43
N PHE A 95 11.42 15.69 1.38
CA PHE A 95 12.49 16.68 1.40
C PHE A 95 12.19 17.75 0.37
N GLN A 96 12.68 18.95 0.64
CA GLN A 96 12.65 20.04 -0.31
C GLN A 96 14.09 20.26 -0.76
N GLU A 97 14.34 20.04 -2.05
CA GLU A 97 15.61 20.48 -2.63
C GLU A 97 15.63 22.00 -2.52
N THR A 98 16.51 22.51 -1.67
CA THR A 98 16.85 23.92 -1.68
C THR A 98 17.79 24.12 -2.85
N ASP A 99 17.34 24.91 -3.83
CA ASP A 99 18.24 25.41 -4.85
C ASP A 99 19.24 26.34 -4.16
N PHE A 100 20.47 25.87 -3.97
CA PHE A 100 21.58 26.68 -3.44
C PHE A 100 22.07 27.72 -4.46
N SER A 101 21.29 28.07 -5.49
CA SER A 101 21.63 29.21 -6.31
C SER A 101 21.63 30.48 -5.45
N LEU A 102 22.81 31.07 -5.31
CA LEU A 102 23.08 32.36 -4.64
C LEU A 102 22.25 33.54 -5.19
N PHE A 103 21.35 33.31 -6.15
CA PHE A 103 20.60 34.30 -6.91
C PHE A 103 19.09 33.97 -7.02
N GLY A 104 18.48 33.50 -5.94
CA GLY A 104 17.01 33.50 -5.82
C GLY A 104 16.30 32.35 -6.55
N GLY A 105 16.83 31.14 -6.43
CA GLY A 105 16.20 29.92 -6.93
C GLY A 105 14.72 29.78 -6.55
N LYS A 106 13.90 29.30 -7.50
CA LYS A 106 12.48 29.00 -7.23
C LYS A 106 12.41 27.76 -6.34
N SER A 107 11.66 27.89 -5.24
CA SER A 107 11.36 26.77 -4.34
C SER A 107 10.71 25.62 -5.12
N GLN A 108 11.34 24.45 -5.12
CA GLN A 108 10.81 23.25 -5.77
C GLN A 108 9.73 22.62 -4.89
N PRO A 109 8.74 21.91 -5.49
CA PRO A 109 7.81 21.10 -4.72
C PRO A 109 8.55 20.07 -3.87
N ALA A 110 8.06 19.82 -2.66
CA ALA A 110 8.61 18.77 -1.81
C ALA A 110 8.48 17.40 -2.49
N GLN A 111 9.52 16.60 -2.42
CA GLN A 111 9.61 15.27 -3.04
C GLN A 111 9.79 14.19 -1.97
N ILE A 112 9.43 12.94 -2.28
CA ILE A 112 9.70 11.80 -1.40
C ILE A 112 11.20 11.56 -1.31
N ILE A 113 11.72 11.37 -0.09
CA ILE A 113 13.16 11.20 0.15
C ILE A 113 13.76 10.08 -0.73
N PRO A 114 14.96 10.28 -1.33
CA PRO A 114 15.54 9.29 -2.25
C PRO A 114 15.79 7.94 -1.60
N ALA A 115 16.07 7.92 -0.29
CA ALA A 115 16.26 6.68 0.48
C ALA A 115 15.01 5.78 0.45
N PHE A 116 13.80 6.36 0.59
CA PHE A 116 12.54 5.63 0.49
C PHE A 116 12.39 4.99 -0.89
N ARG A 117 12.62 5.76 -1.96
CA ARG A 117 12.50 5.30 -3.34
C ARG A 117 13.43 4.12 -3.64
N ARG A 118 14.69 4.21 -3.18
CA ARG A 118 15.67 3.12 -3.30
C ARG A 118 15.24 1.88 -2.52
N MET A 119 14.83 2.04 -1.26
CA MET A 119 14.42 0.92 -0.42
C MET A 119 13.22 0.19 -1.03
N VAL A 120 12.17 0.92 -1.42
CA VAL A 120 10.99 0.35 -2.09
C VAL A 120 11.36 -0.36 -3.40
N GLY A 121 12.28 0.20 -4.18
CA GLY A 121 12.78 -0.42 -5.41
C GLY A 121 13.56 -1.74 -5.21
N MET A 122 13.98 -2.05 -3.98
CA MET A 122 14.69 -3.28 -3.64
C MET A 122 13.78 -4.36 -3.02
N LEU A 123 12.50 -4.07 -2.76
CA LEU A 123 11.60 -5.00 -2.06
C LEU A 123 11.17 -6.19 -2.92
N GLY A 124 11.15 -6.04 -4.25
CA GLY A 124 10.67 -7.06 -5.16
C GLY A 124 10.40 -6.50 -6.57
N THR A 125 9.62 -7.23 -7.35
CA THR A 125 9.31 -6.86 -8.73
C THR A 125 8.11 -5.93 -8.78
N PRO A 126 8.22 -4.71 -9.33
CA PRO A 126 7.08 -3.79 -9.44
C PRO A 126 6.03 -4.35 -10.42
N ILE A 127 4.78 -4.44 -9.98
CA ILE A 127 3.64 -4.83 -10.82
C ILE A 127 2.95 -3.58 -11.36
N LYS A 128 2.68 -2.60 -10.49
CA LYS A 128 1.92 -1.38 -10.81
C LYS A 128 2.37 -0.22 -9.94
N GLY A 129 2.28 0.99 -10.48
CA GLY A 129 2.55 2.22 -9.73
C GLY A 129 4.04 2.53 -9.63
N LYS A 130 4.38 3.51 -8.81
CA LYS A 130 5.75 4.01 -8.64
C LYS A 130 6.02 4.36 -7.17
N PRO A 131 7.27 4.34 -6.71
CA PRO A 131 7.63 4.69 -5.32
C PRO A 131 7.34 6.15 -4.94
N ASP A 132 7.08 7.03 -5.91
CA ASP A 132 6.68 8.42 -5.73
C ASP A 132 5.18 8.67 -6.00
N GLY A 133 4.41 7.60 -6.26
CA GLY A 133 2.98 7.65 -6.49
C GLY A 133 2.14 7.58 -5.20
N ARG A 134 0.83 7.47 -5.35
CA ARG A 134 -0.13 7.29 -4.23
C ARG A 134 -0.38 5.82 -3.88
N HIS A 135 -0.01 4.92 -4.77
CA HIS A 135 -0.16 3.47 -4.65
C HIS A 135 0.88 2.78 -5.51
N MET A 136 1.44 1.70 -5.00
CA MET A 136 2.33 0.80 -5.71
C MET A 136 2.03 -0.65 -5.30
N GLN A 137 2.06 -1.55 -6.28
CA GLN A 137 1.94 -2.99 -6.05
C GLN A 137 3.24 -3.67 -6.44
N ILE A 138 3.74 -4.55 -5.57
CA ILE A 138 5.04 -5.23 -5.70
C ILE A 138 4.82 -6.74 -5.49
N ASP A 139 5.40 -7.55 -6.36
CA ASP A 139 5.53 -8.99 -6.14
C ASP A 139 6.76 -9.25 -5.26
N LEU A 140 6.54 -9.76 -4.05
CA LEU A 140 7.64 -10.01 -3.11
C LEU A 140 8.28 -11.38 -3.37
N PRO A 141 9.60 -11.53 -3.16
CA PRO A 141 10.29 -12.81 -3.23
C PRO A 141 9.71 -13.91 -2.34
N SER A 142 8.97 -13.53 -1.29
CA SER A 142 8.27 -14.44 -0.39
C SER A 142 7.02 -15.10 -1.00
N GLY A 143 6.67 -14.79 -2.24
CA GLY A 143 5.52 -15.35 -2.96
C GLY A 143 4.17 -14.76 -2.55
N ILE A 144 4.16 -13.51 -2.07
CA ILE A 144 2.96 -12.75 -1.74
C ILE A 144 3.08 -11.32 -2.26
N LYS A 145 1.96 -10.72 -2.65
CA LYS A 145 1.95 -9.34 -3.13
C LYS A 145 1.95 -8.35 -1.97
N LEU A 146 2.61 -7.22 -2.17
CA LEU A 146 2.51 -6.03 -1.34
C LEU A 146 1.74 -4.95 -2.10
N ASP A 147 0.67 -4.46 -1.48
CA ASP A 147 0.00 -3.21 -1.85
C ASP A 147 0.42 -2.10 -0.89
N LEU A 148 1.28 -1.20 -1.39
CA LEU A 148 1.82 -0.06 -0.66
C LEU A 148 1.04 1.21 -1.01
N PHE A 149 0.30 1.75 -0.05
CA PHE A 149 -0.48 2.98 -0.19
C PHE A 149 0.26 4.15 0.43
N MET A 150 0.42 5.23 -0.33
CA MET A 150 1.16 6.44 0.02
C MET A 150 0.25 7.67 -0.04
N PRO A 151 -0.76 7.79 0.85
CA PRO A 151 -1.60 8.97 0.92
C PRO A 151 -0.82 10.23 1.28
N VAL A 152 -1.34 11.38 0.86
CA VAL A 152 -0.94 12.68 1.43
C VAL A 152 -1.42 12.76 2.89
N GLY A 153 -0.79 13.61 3.69
CA GLY A 153 -1.00 13.65 5.14
C GLY A 153 -2.46 13.81 5.58
N THR A 154 -3.24 14.67 4.92
CA THR A 154 -4.66 14.89 5.24
C THR A 154 -5.56 13.69 4.91
N ASP A 155 -5.10 12.79 4.05
CA ASP A 155 -5.85 11.64 3.56
C ASP A 155 -5.44 10.32 4.27
N TYR A 156 -4.42 10.39 5.14
CA TYR A 156 -3.77 9.22 5.72
C TYR A 156 -4.73 8.31 6.47
N TYR A 157 -5.46 8.84 7.45
CA TYR A 157 -6.33 8.02 8.30
C TYR A 157 -7.61 7.56 7.58
N ARG A 158 -8.08 8.29 6.56
CA ARG A 158 -9.13 7.80 5.68
C ARG A 158 -8.66 6.58 4.90
N GLN A 159 -7.50 6.68 4.25
CA GLN A 159 -6.93 5.54 3.53
C GLN A 159 -6.64 4.38 4.47
N PHE A 160 -6.10 4.63 5.65
CA PHE A 160 -5.86 3.59 6.65
C PHE A 160 -7.16 2.87 7.04
N ALA A 161 -8.24 3.60 7.29
CA ALA A 161 -9.54 3.01 7.62
C ALA A 161 -10.12 2.17 6.46
N ILE A 162 -10.10 2.69 5.23
CA ILE A 162 -10.63 2.01 4.04
C ILE A 162 -9.81 0.76 3.71
N ARG A 163 -8.48 0.87 3.72
CA ARG A 163 -7.55 -0.23 3.43
C ARG A 163 -7.55 -1.28 4.52
N THR A 164 -7.89 -0.90 5.75
CA THR A 164 -8.17 -1.90 6.79
C THR A 164 -9.39 -2.74 6.45
N GLY A 165 -10.36 -2.24 5.67
CA GLY A 165 -11.50 -3.03 5.21
C GLY A 165 -12.42 -3.55 6.33
N SER A 166 -13.27 -4.55 6.05
CA SER A 166 -13.47 -5.22 4.75
C SER A 166 -13.97 -4.29 3.62
N ALA A 167 -13.96 -4.76 2.36
CA ALA A 167 -14.48 -3.97 1.25
C ALA A 167 -15.95 -3.57 1.45
N GLU A 168 -16.76 -4.48 1.99
CA GLU A 168 -18.17 -4.23 2.31
C GLU A 168 -18.30 -3.23 3.46
N TYR A 169 -17.54 -3.42 4.54
CA TYR A 169 -17.52 -2.50 5.68
C TYR A 169 -17.13 -1.08 5.23
N SER A 170 -16.06 -0.96 4.44
CA SER A 170 -15.59 0.30 3.89
C SER A 170 -16.63 0.96 2.98
N ALA A 171 -17.34 0.19 2.16
CA ALA A 171 -18.37 0.73 1.27
C ALA A 171 -19.62 1.20 2.05
N LYS A 172 -20.10 0.40 3.00
CA LYS A 172 -21.36 0.64 3.72
C LYS A 172 -21.21 1.67 4.84
N HIS A 173 -20.22 1.49 5.71
CA HIS A 173 -20.08 2.30 6.92
C HIS A 173 -19.17 3.50 6.71
N ILE A 174 -18.01 3.32 6.08
CA ILE A 174 -17.06 4.42 5.91
C ILE A 174 -17.54 5.34 4.78
N ALA A 175 -17.68 4.78 3.57
CA ALA A 175 -18.06 5.55 2.40
C ALA A 175 -19.52 6.00 2.42
N GLY A 176 -20.42 5.18 2.97
CA GLY A 176 -21.80 5.57 3.21
C GLY A 176 -21.90 6.81 4.10
N SER A 177 -21.10 6.89 5.17
CA SER A 177 -21.24 7.95 6.16
C SER A 177 -20.62 9.27 5.73
N TRP A 178 -19.49 9.29 5.01
CA TRP A 178 -19.04 10.55 4.41
C TRP A 178 -20.02 11.07 3.36
N LYS A 179 -20.70 10.18 2.61
CA LYS A 179 -21.70 10.58 1.61
C LYS A 179 -22.90 11.24 2.27
N LYS A 180 -23.38 10.69 3.39
CA LYS A 180 -24.44 11.30 4.21
C LYS A 180 -24.04 12.68 4.73
N LYS A 181 -22.75 12.92 4.96
CA LYS A 181 -22.20 14.24 5.35
C LYS A 181 -21.99 15.20 4.17
N GLY A 182 -22.35 14.81 2.95
CA GLY A 182 -22.17 15.64 1.76
C GLY A 182 -20.78 15.57 1.12
N TRP A 183 -20.00 14.52 1.39
CA TRP A 183 -18.65 14.33 0.84
C TRP A 183 -18.59 13.21 -0.19
N CYS A 184 -17.64 13.28 -1.12
CA CYS A 184 -17.32 12.25 -2.08
C CYS A 184 -15.82 11.97 -2.12
N GLY A 185 -15.45 10.73 -2.44
CA GLY A 185 -14.05 10.34 -2.64
C GLY A 185 -13.60 10.62 -4.07
N THR A 186 -12.52 11.36 -4.22
CA THR A 186 -11.86 11.66 -5.50
C THR A 186 -10.45 11.06 -5.52
N HIS A 187 -9.74 11.22 -6.63
CA HIS A 187 -8.32 10.86 -6.73
C HIS A 187 -7.46 11.57 -5.66
N ASP A 188 -7.84 12.78 -5.26
CA ASP A 188 -7.07 13.64 -4.36
C ASP A 188 -7.58 13.60 -2.91
N GLY A 189 -8.36 12.58 -2.56
CA GLY A 189 -8.97 12.40 -1.24
C GLY A 189 -10.44 12.82 -1.19
N LEU A 190 -10.97 13.11 0.00
CA LEU A 190 -12.35 13.57 0.14
C LEU A 190 -12.52 15.02 -0.29
N ARG A 191 -13.66 15.34 -0.91
CA ARG A 191 -14.13 16.70 -1.22
C ARG A 191 -15.62 16.80 -0.95
N LEU A 192 -16.14 18.02 -0.79
CA LEU A 192 -17.59 18.22 -0.79
C LEU A 192 -18.16 17.85 -2.15
N ILE A 193 -19.35 17.23 -2.14
CA ILE A 193 -20.07 16.84 -3.36
C ILE A 193 -20.31 18.08 -4.24
N ASN A 194 -20.63 19.23 -3.63
CA ASN A 194 -20.86 20.49 -4.36
C ASN A 194 -19.61 21.08 -5.03
N ASP A 195 -18.42 20.52 -4.75
CA ASP A 195 -17.17 20.93 -5.39
C ASP A 195 -16.76 19.99 -6.54
N CYS A 196 -17.58 18.96 -6.78
CA CYS A 196 -17.28 17.85 -7.68
C CYS A 196 -18.45 17.56 -8.63
N GLU A 197 -18.12 16.86 -9.71
CA GLU A 197 -19.09 16.25 -10.63
C GLU A 197 -18.91 14.73 -10.62
N GLU A 198 -20.04 14.01 -10.62
CA GLU A 198 -20.03 12.56 -10.77
C GLU A 198 -19.86 12.19 -12.25
N THR A 199 -18.93 11.28 -12.52
CA THR A 199 -18.61 10.79 -13.86
C THR A 199 -18.75 9.27 -13.90
N LYS A 200 -18.70 8.68 -15.10
CA LYS A 200 -18.72 7.21 -15.27
C LYS A 200 -17.57 6.50 -14.54
N SER A 201 -16.48 7.20 -14.25
CA SER A 201 -15.29 6.66 -13.58
C SER A 201 -15.13 7.15 -12.13
N GLY A 202 -16.14 7.82 -11.56
CA GLY A 202 -16.12 8.33 -10.18
C GLY A 202 -16.23 9.86 -10.11
N TRP A 203 -15.79 10.46 -9.02
CA TRP A 203 -15.97 11.90 -8.77
C TRP A 203 -14.75 12.71 -9.24
N LYS A 204 -15.01 13.78 -10.00
CA LYS A 204 -14.00 14.73 -10.47
C LYS A 204 -14.20 16.07 -9.79
N VAL A 205 -13.11 16.63 -9.26
CA VAL A 205 -13.13 17.98 -8.70
C VAL A 205 -13.25 19.00 -9.83
N VAL A 206 -14.23 19.90 -9.74
CA VAL A 206 -14.47 20.94 -10.76
C VAL A 206 -14.26 22.34 -10.21
N ARG A 207 -14.33 22.53 -8.89
CA ARG A 207 -14.03 23.82 -8.28
C ARG A 207 -12.52 24.04 -8.14
N PRO A 208 -12.01 25.24 -8.49
CA PRO A 208 -10.58 25.53 -8.45
C PRO A 208 -10.01 25.51 -7.01
N ASN A 209 -10.82 25.93 -6.03
CA ASN A 209 -10.47 25.90 -4.61
C ASN A 209 -11.47 25.01 -3.86
N PRO A 210 -11.36 23.68 -4.00
CA PRO A 210 -12.33 22.78 -3.42
C PRO A 210 -12.13 22.68 -1.90
N THR A 211 -13.21 22.44 -1.18
CA THR A 211 -13.20 22.30 0.26
C THR A 211 -12.45 21.03 0.66
N LEU A 212 -11.49 21.17 1.57
CA LEU A 212 -10.70 20.07 2.11
C LEU A 212 -11.33 19.51 3.39
N PRO A 213 -11.22 18.20 3.64
CA PRO A 213 -11.66 17.61 4.89
C PRO A 213 -10.74 18.05 6.04
N PRO A 214 -11.17 17.89 7.30
CA PRO A 214 -10.29 18.04 8.45
C PRO A 214 -9.07 17.12 8.35
N ALA A 215 -7.93 17.57 8.86
CA ALA A 215 -6.74 16.74 9.00
C ALA A 215 -6.85 15.92 10.30
N TRP A 216 -7.12 14.62 10.17
CA TRP A 216 -7.19 13.71 11.32
C TRP A 216 -5.78 13.34 11.81
N GLN A 217 -5.61 13.23 13.13
CA GLN A 217 -4.39 12.76 13.79
C GLN A 217 -4.49 11.29 14.25
N SER A 218 -5.66 10.69 14.11
CA SER A 218 -5.87 9.27 14.39
C SER A 218 -7.00 8.67 13.55
N GLU A 219 -7.03 7.34 13.47
CA GLU A 219 -8.17 6.64 12.89
C GLU A 219 -9.44 6.92 13.71
N LYS A 220 -9.34 7.01 15.04
CA LYS A 220 -10.48 7.29 15.91
C LYS A 220 -11.11 8.66 15.58
N GLU A 221 -10.30 9.71 15.41
CA GLU A 221 -10.80 11.03 15.02
C GLU A 221 -11.52 11.00 13.67
N PHE A 222 -11.03 10.20 12.71
CA PHE A 222 -11.71 10.01 11.45
C PHE A 222 -13.10 9.36 11.63
N PHE A 223 -13.22 8.34 12.47
CA PHE A 223 -14.51 7.72 12.80
C PHE A 223 -15.44 8.68 13.56
N ASP A 224 -14.92 9.42 14.53
CA ASP A 224 -15.68 10.43 15.27
C ASP A 224 -16.23 11.50 14.30
N TRP A 225 -15.41 11.96 13.34
CA TRP A 225 -15.85 12.88 12.30
C TRP A 225 -16.95 12.31 11.41
N LEU A 226 -16.88 11.01 11.05
CA LEU A 226 -17.94 10.33 10.32
C LEU A 226 -19.26 10.25 11.10
N GLY A 227 -19.22 10.43 12.43
CA GLY A 227 -20.35 10.12 13.31
C GLY A 227 -20.55 8.62 13.47
N GLU A 228 -19.50 7.83 13.28
CA GLU A 228 -19.52 6.38 13.36
C GLU A 228 -18.78 5.89 14.59
N LYS A 229 -19.29 4.83 15.22
CA LYS A 229 -18.57 4.20 16.33
C LYS A 229 -17.31 3.53 15.80
N TRP A 230 -16.14 3.92 16.33
CA TRP A 230 -14.91 3.18 16.04
C TRP A 230 -15.03 1.74 16.55
N ILE A 231 -14.79 0.77 15.67
CA ILE A 231 -14.72 -0.64 16.03
C ILE A 231 -13.33 -1.21 15.70
N ALA A 232 -12.91 -2.16 16.53
CA ALA A 232 -11.65 -2.86 16.35
C ALA A 232 -11.58 -3.51 14.95
N PRO A 233 -10.43 -3.47 14.26
CA PRO A 233 -10.27 -4.00 12.91
C PRO A 233 -10.77 -5.43 12.71
N LYS A 234 -10.53 -6.33 13.67
CA LYS A 234 -11.01 -7.72 13.65
C LYS A 234 -12.54 -7.86 13.57
N ASN A 235 -13.28 -6.82 13.92
CA ASN A 235 -14.75 -6.78 13.90
C ASN A 235 -15.31 -6.05 12.67
N ARG A 236 -14.46 -5.64 11.71
CA ARG A 236 -14.88 -4.96 10.47
C ARG A 236 -15.17 -5.99 9.38
N ILE A 237 -16.33 -6.61 9.49
CA ILE A 237 -16.80 -7.70 8.61
C ILE A 237 -17.40 -7.12 7.33
#